data_AF-T0MKW2-F1
#
_entry.id   AF-T0MKW2-F1
#
_cell.length_a   1.000
_cell.length_b   1.000
_cell.length_c   1.000
_cell.angle_alpha   90.00
_cell.angle_beta   90.00
_cell.angle_gamma   90.00
#
_symmetry.space_group_name_H-M   'P 1'
#
loop_
_entity.id
_entity.type
_entity.pdbx_description
1 polymer ?
#
loop_
_entity_poly.entity_id
_entity_poly.type
_entity_poly.pdbx_seq_one_letter_code
_entity_poly.pdbx_strand_id
1 'polypeptide(L)'
;MIGIVDTCYFLKRGPFNQSIKKLFVSSLVVKELKNEESKEYFNLHRYMIEIREPLDKYIEFVQDFLSKKILNLSYTDIVVVALTIEINEIYSSTWIDSTNINNIEEVVCLTMDNGIKQCLRYLNLYDDLTFSSKIYKLRCFGCFSMYEEKLDFCKKCGLNTLTRVSVVQNENNNGTILLKKNYKFKPKVLIDKKGVELKSIDQREYIHFLKTKGYKCKKKNLTKMLGDI
;
A
#
# COMPACT_ATOMS: atom_id res chain seq x y z
N MET A 1 22.86 -3.06 8.21
CA MET A 1 21.49 -2.96 7.67
C MET A 1 20.92 -1.59 7.99
N ILE A 2 20.08 -1.08 7.10
CA ILE A 2 19.31 0.14 7.29
C ILE A 2 17.84 -0.26 7.41
N GLY A 3 17.17 0.23 8.45
CA GLY A 3 15.75 -0.07 8.66
C GLY A 3 14.86 1.10 8.28
N ILE A 4 13.80 0.88 7.51
CA ILE A 4 12.67 1.81 7.41
C ILE A 4 11.58 1.30 8.36
N VAL A 5 11.06 2.14 9.24
CA VAL A 5 10.15 1.68 10.30
C VAL A 5 8.73 2.16 10.10
N ASP A 6 7.80 1.21 10.16
CA ASP A 6 6.35 1.42 10.14
C ASP A 6 5.80 1.68 11.56
N THR A 7 4.67 2.39 11.66
CA THR A 7 3.95 2.66 12.91
C THR A 7 3.64 1.37 13.68
N CYS A 8 3.17 0.33 12.98
CA CYS A 8 2.83 -0.96 13.61
C CYS A 8 4.02 -1.62 14.32
N TYR A 9 5.25 -1.37 13.84
CA TYR A 9 6.45 -1.93 14.43
C TYR A 9 6.76 -1.31 15.79
N PHE A 10 6.63 0.02 15.90
CA PHE A 10 6.75 0.73 17.18
C PHE A 10 5.63 0.35 18.16
N LEU A 11 4.38 0.25 17.69
CA LEU A 11 3.24 -0.12 18.52
C LEU A 11 3.40 -1.51 19.16
N LYS A 12 4.04 -2.44 18.46
CA LYS A 12 4.32 -3.80 18.95
C LYS A 12 5.67 -3.94 19.64
N ARG A 13 6.44 -2.84 19.79
CA ARG A 13 7.81 -2.84 20.33
C ARG A 13 8.71 -3.88 19.62
N GLY A 14 8.66 -3.88 18.29
CA GLY A 14 9.46 -4.81 17.48
C GLY A 14 10.96 -4.65 17.76
N PRO A 15 11.73 -5.75 17.89
CA PRO A 15 13.12 -5.70 18.33
C PRO A 15 14.06 -5.19 17.23
N PHE A 16 14.86 -4.17 17.53
CA PHE A 16 15.92 -3.74 16.63
C PHE A 16 17.18 -4.59 16.83
N ASN A 17 17.56 -5.33 15.79
CA ASN A 17 18.77 -6.16 15.81
C ASN A 17 20.04 -5.29 15.85
N GLN A 18 21.12 -5.80 16.46
CA GLN A 18 22.42 -5.12 16.50
C GLN A 18 23.04 -4.87 15.11
N SER A 19 22.59 -5.59 14.09
CA SER A 19 23.02 -5.39 12.70
C SER A 19 22.45 -4.12 12.05
N ILE A 20 21.44 -3.49 12.67
CA ILE A 20 20.81 -2.28 12.19
C ILE A 20 21.63 -1.08 12.67
N LYS A 21 22.25 -0.38 11.72
CA LYS A 21 23.10 0.79 12.02
C LYS A 21 22.30 2.08 12.12
N LYS A 22 21.23 2.18 11.33
CA LYS A 22 20.43 3.40 11.16
C LYS A 22 18.99 3.08 10.80
N LEU A 23 18.08 3.89 11.29
CA LEU A 23 16.65 3.81 11.04
C LEU A 23 16.14 5.08 10.34
N PHE A 24 15.24 4.92 9.37
CA PHE A 24 14.52 6.01 8.72
C PHE A 24 13.03 5.92 9.01
N VAL A 25 12.43 7.06 9.33
CA VAL A 25 11.02 7.18 9.71
C VAL A 25 10.42 8.44 9.08
N SER A 26 9.19 8.37 8.56
CA SER A 26 8.46 9.57 8.12
C SER A 26 7.85 10.30 9.32
N SER A 27 7.74 11.64 9.22
CA SER A 27 7.04 12.45 10.21
C SER A 27 5.57 12.04 10.39
N LEU A 28 4.94 11.43 9.38
CA LEU A 28 3.58 10.91 9.48
C LEU A 28 3.49 9.74 10.47
N VAL A 29 4.47 8.84 10.45
CA VAL A 29 4.56 7.72 11.41
C VAL A 29 4.69 8.27 12.82
N VAL A 30 5.57 9.27 13.02
CA VAL A 30 5.75 9.91 14.34
C VAL A 30 4.46 10.57 14.84
N LYS A 31 3.71 11.24 13.96
CA LYS A 31 2.40 11.85 14.29
C LYS A 31 1.33 10.80 14.61
N GLU A 32 1.44 9.61 14.04
CA GLU A 32 0.50 8.50 14.30
C GLU A 32 0.74 7.85 15.67
N LEU A 33 1.97 7.91 16.20
CA LEU A 33 2.31 7.43 17.55
C LEU A 33 1.70 8.33 18.63
N LYS A 34 0.50 7.96 19.10
CA LYS A 34 -0.21 8.70 20.15
C LYS A 34 0.07 8.15 21.55
N ASN A 35 0.24 6.83 21.66
CA ASN A 35 0.38 6.14 22.94
C ASN A 35 1.72 6.45 23.62
N GLU A 36 1.71 6.67 24.93
CA GLU A 36 2.90 6.99 25.73
C GLU A 36 3.97 5.90 25.59
N GLU A 37 3.58 4.64 25.79
CA GLU A 37 4.45 3.47 25.63
C GLU A 37 5.21 3.44 24.29
N SER A 38 4.50 3.76 23.19
CA SER A 38 5.10 3.76 21.85
C SER A 38 6.02 4.96 21.62
N LYS A 39 5.73 6.10 22.26
CA LYS A 39 6.58 7.30 22.22
C LYS A 39 7.84 7.10 23.05
N GLU A 40 7.74 6.48 24.21
CA GLU A 40 8.89 6.08 25.02
C GLU A 40 9.79 5.13 24.23
N TYR A 41 9.22 4.11 23.59
CA TYR A 41 9.98 3.18 22.77
C TYR A 41 10.69 3.87 21.59
N PHE A 42 10.02 4.82 20.93
CA PHE A 42 10.62 5.68 19.91
C PHE A 42 11.75 6.54 20.47
N ASN A 43 11.54 7.18 21.64
CA ASN A 43 12.52 8.05 22.28
C ASN A 43 13.78 7.28 22.73
N LEU A 44 13.62 6.05 23.22
CA LEU A 44 14.73 5.16 23.56
C LEU A 44 15.66 4.90 22.37
N HIS A 45 15.10 4.78 21.16
CA HIS A 45 15.84 4.51 19.93
C HIS A 45 16.12 5.78 19.11
N ARG A 46 15.86 6.97 19.67
CA ARG A 46 15.92 8.25 18.94
C ARG A 46 17.29 8.53 18.34
N TYR A 47 18.36 8.04 18.97
CA TYR A 47 19.75 8.22 18.57
C TYR A 47 20.10 7.54 17.23
N MET A 48 19.38 6.48 16.85
CA MET A 48 19.57 5.78 15.58
C MET A 48 18.53 6.15 14.51
N ILE A 49 17.52 6.95 14.87
CA ILE A 49 16.40 7.31 13.99
C ILE A 49 16.64 8.66 13.31
N GLU A 50 16.58 8.66 11.99
CA GLU A 50 16.50 9.85 11.15
C GLU A 50 15.08 10.03 10.62
N ILE A 51 14.54 11.23 10.77
CA ILE A 51 13.23 11.58 10.23
C ILE A 51 13.43 12.09 8.81
N ARG A 52 12.83 11.42 7.82
CA ARG A 52 12.95 11.75 6.41
C ARG A 52 11.64 11.51 5.69
N GLU A 53 11.26 12.44 4.82
CA GLU A 53 10.14 12.26 3.89
C GLU A 53 10.66 11.82 2.53
N PRO A 54 9.91 10.96 1.83
CA PRO A 54 10.26 10.58 0.47
C PRO A 54 9.98 11.69 -0.54
N LEU A 55 10.65 11.66 -1.68
CA LEU A 55 10.35 12.50 -2.82
C LEU A 55 8.98 12.15 -3.43
N ASP A 56 8.25 13.16 -3.88
CA ASP A 56 6.90 13.00 -4.46
C ASP A 56 6.86 12.01 -5.63
N LYS A 57 7.94 11.93 -6.42
CA LYS A 57 8.08 10.95 -7.51
C LYS A 57 7.84 9.52 -7.03
N TYR A 58 8.35 9.13 -5.85
CA TYR A 58 8.19 7.78 -5.31
C TYR A 58 6.78 7.55 -4.77
N ILE A 59 6.18 8.57 -4.15
CA ILE A 59 4.79 8.50 -3.67
C ILE A 59 3.84 8.27 -4.86
N GLU A 60 4.03 9.02 -5.94
CA GLU A 60 3.23 8.89 -7.16
C GLU A 60 3.42 7.52 -7.81
N PHE A 61 4.67 7.05 -7.90
CA PHE A 61 4.97 5.71 -8.39
C PHE A 61 4.21 4.62 -7.61
N VAL A 62 4.25 4.68 -6.27
CA VAL A 62 3.55 3.71 -5.42
C VAL A 62 2.03 3.82 -5.59
N GLN A 63 1.48 5.04 -5.66
CA GLN A 63 0.04 5.24 -5.87
C GLN A 63 -0.43 4.67 -7.22
N ASP A 64 0.32 4.91 -8.29
CA ASP A 64 0.03 4.40 -9.62
C ASP A 64 0.17 2.87 -9.67
N PHE A 65 1.17 2.32 -9.00
CA PHE A 65 1.36 0.88 -8.86
C PHE A 65 0.19 0.22 -8.13
N LEU A 66 -0.26 0.81 -7.02
CA LEU A 66 -1.39 0.31 -6.23
C LEU A 66 -2.73 0.50 -6.92
N SER A 67 -2.90 1.53 -7.76
CA SER A 67 -4.15 1.76 -8.50
C SER A 67 -4.57 0.57 -9.37
N LYS A 68 -3.58 -0.20 -9.84
CA LYS A 68 -3.74 -1.39 -10.67
C LYS A 68 -4.02 -2.67 -9.86
N LYS A 69 -3.95 -2.60 -8.52
CA LYS A 69 -4.07 -3.74 -7.60
C LYS A 69 -5.20 -3.52 -6.60
N ILE A 70 -5.76 -4.59 -6.06
CA ILE A 70 -6.79 -4.52 -4.99
C ILE A 70 -6.11 -4.59 -3.61
N LEU A 71 -5.05 -3.81 -3.45
CA LEU A 71 -4.33 -3.66 -2.19
C LEU A 71 -4.69 -2.28 -1.62
N ASN A 72 -5.34 -2.27 -0.47
CA ASN A 72 -5.76 -1.04 0.19
C ASN A 72 -4.71 -0.73 1.27
N LEU A 73 -3.89 0.30 1.03
CA LEU A 73 -2.94 0.85 1.98
C LEU A 73 -3.38 2.25 2.41
N SER A 74 -3.04 2.63 3.65
CA SER A 74 -3.22 3.98 4.14
C SER A 74 -2.25 4.95 3.45
N TYR A 75 -2.49 6.26 3.55
CA TYR A 75 -1.54 7.23 3.00
C TYR A 75 -0.17 7.17 3.71
N THR A 76 -0.17 6.99 5.04
CA THR A 76 1.06 6.78 5.81
C THR A 76 1.81 5.55 5.33
N ASP A 77 1.12 4.44 5.08
CA ASP A 77 1.75 3.20 4.60
C ASP A 77 2.35 3.39 3.21
N ILE A 78 1.67 4.13 2.32
CA ILE A 78 2.18 4.50 0.99
C ILE A 78 3.49 5.29 1.12
N VAL A 79 3.55 6.23 2.06
CA VAL A 79 4.75 7.03 2.33
C VAL A 79 5.89 6.15 2.87
N VAL A 80 5.61 5.20 3.76
CA VAL A 80 6.60 4.23 4.26
C VAL A 80 7.16 3.37 3.13
N VAL A 81 6.30 2.85 2.24
CA VAL A 81 6.73 2.08 1.06
C VAL A 81 7.55 2.95 0.10
N ALA A 82 7.11 4.18 -0.17
CA ALA A 82 7.83 5.12 -1.03
C ALA A 82 9.23 5.44 -0.49
N LEU A 83 9.34 5.70 0.82
CA LEU A 83 10.62 5.92 1.50
C LEU A 83 11.52 4.68 1.42
N THR A 84 10.95 3.48 1.52
CA THR A 84 11.70 2.22 1.36
C THR A 84 12.31 2.13 -0.04
N ILE A 85 11.55 2.43 -1.09
CA ILE A 85 12.04 2.40 -2.48
C ILE A 85 13.16 3.42 -2.68
N GLU A 86 12.95 4.67 -2.23
CA GLU A 86 13.94 5.73 -2.38
C GLU A 86 15.27 5.38 -1.70
N ILE A 87 15.22 4.97 -0.44
CA ILE A 87 16.42 4.58 0.30
C ILE A 87 17.07 3.36 -0.37
N ASN A 88 16.29 2.36 -0.77
CA ASN A 88 16.84 1.21 -1.48
C ASN A 88 17.58 1.62 -2.78
N GLU A 89 17.01 2.53 -3.58
CA GLU A 89 17.65 3.01 -4.81
C GLU A 89 18.95 3.76 -4.54
N ILE A 90 18.98 4.63 -3.53
CA ILE A 90 20.17 5.39 -3.12
C ILE A 90 21.31 4.44 -2.75
N TYR A 91 21.03 3.44 -1.90
CA TYR A 91 22.06 2.52 -1.43
C TYR A 91 22.44 1.47 -2.49
N SER A 92 21.52 1.08 -3.37
CA SER A 92 21.83 0.19 -4.50
C SER A 92 22.66 0.86 -5.60
N SER A 93 22.61 2.19 -5.71
CA SER A 93 23.33 2.94 -6.74
C SER A 93 24.81 3.15 -6.41
N THR A 94 25.27 2.68 -5.26
CA THR A 94 26.67 2.78 -4.83
C THR A 94 27.52 1.78 -5.61
N TRP A 95 28.63 2.23 -6.20
CA TRP A 95 29.57 1.34 -6.88
C TRP A 95 30.18 0.33 -5.89
N ILE A 96 30.27 -0.93 -6.33
CA ILE A 96 30.84 -2.02 -5.53
C ILE A 96 32.29 -2.25 -5.99
N ASP A 97 33.22 -1.94 -5.11
CA ASP A 97 34.63 -2.25 -5.27
C ASP A 97 35.07 -3.33 -4.26
N SER A 98 36.25 -3.91 -4.46
CA SER A 98 36.84 -4.92 -3.56
C SER A 98 36.98 -4.42 -2.11
N THR A 99 37.03 -3.10 -1.91
CA THR A 99 37.12 -2.44 -0.61
C THR A 99 35.77 -2.30 0.10
N ASN A 100 34.64 -2.28 -0.63
CA ASN A 100 33.32 -1.96 -0.09
C ASN A 100 32.38 -3.17 -0.04
N ILE A 101 32.81 -4.32 -0.55
CA ILE A 101 31.96 -5.52 -0.68
C ILE A 101 31.41 -6.03 0.65
N ASN A 102 32.17 -5.85 1.74
CA ASN A 102 31.77 -6.26 3.09
C ASN A 102 30.91 -5.21 3.81
N ASN A 103 30.80 -4.01 3.25
CA ASN A 103 30.08 -2.87 3.84
C ASN A 103 28.75 -2.59 3.13
N ILE A 104 28.30 -3.45 2.23
CA ILE A 104 27.03 -3.30 1.54
C ILE A 104 25.90 -3.29 2.57
N GLU A 105 25.19 -2.17 2.65
CA GLU A 105 24.12 -1.99 3.60
C GLU A 105 22.80 -2.42 2.98
N GLU A 106 22.31 -3.59 3.40
CA GLU A 106 20.98 -4.04 3.04
C GLU A 106 19.92 -3.13 3.67
N VAL A 107 18.95 -2.71 2.85
CA VAL A 107 17.81 -1.89 3.24
C VAL A 107 16.61 -2.79 3.49
N VAL A 108 16.02 -2.69 4.69
CA VAL A 108 14.88 -3.52 5.11
C VAL A 108 13.75 -2.65 5.65
N CYS A 109 12.52 -2.94 5.24
CA CYS A 109 11.33 -2.35 5.84
C CYS A 109 10.88 -3.17 7.05
N LEU A 110 10.99 -2.59 8.25
CA LEU A 110 10.51 -3.14 9.50
C LEU A 110 9.02 -2.87 9.65
N THR A 111 8.21 -3.82 9.19
CA THR A 111 6.75 -3.78 9.31
C THR A 111 6.20 -5.13 9.80
N MET A 112 5.10 -5.06 10.54
CA MET A 112 4.31 -6.22 10.94
C MET A 112 2.95 -6.28 10.23
N ASP A 113 2.66 -5.32 9.34
CA ASP A 113 1.43 -5.33 8.56
C ASP A 113 1.59 -6.16 7.28
N ASN A 114 0.69 -7.12 7.10
CA ASN A 114 0.63 -7.93 5.89
C ASN A 114 0.33 -7.10 4.63
N GLY A 115 -0.33 -5.95 4.77
CA GLY A 115 -0.59 -5.02 3.67
C GLY A 115 0.70 -4.44 3.08
N ILE A 116 1.57 -3.91 3.94
CA ILE A 116 2.88 -3.36 3.55
C ILE A 116 3.79 -4.48 3.03
N LYS A 117 3.88 -5.62 3.74
CA LYS A 117 4.64 -6.80 3.29
C LYS A 117 4.23 -7.26 1.90
N GLN A 118 2.92 -7.34 1.62
CA GLN A 118 2.42 -7.72 0.30
C GLN A 118 2.78 -6.70 -0.78
N CYS A 119 2.75 -5.40 -0.45
CA CYS A 119 3.17 -4.34 -1.37
C CYS A 119 4.66 -4.46 -1.72
N LEU A 120 5.52 -4.59 -0.71
CA LEU A 120 6.96 -4.76 -0.89
C LEU A 120 7.30 -6.05 -1.63
N ARG A 121 6.56 -7.13 -1.39
CA ARG A 121 6.71 -8.39 -2.14
C ARG A 121 6.43 -8.20 -3.62
N TYR A 122 5.42 -7.40 -3.99
CA TYR A 122 5.17 -7.08 -5.41
C TYR A 122 6.26 -6.21 -6.03
N LEU A 123 7.02 -5.47 -5.22
CA LEU A 123 8.16 -4.66 -5.63
C LEU A 123 9.49 -5.41 -5.53
N ASN A 124 9.48 -6.69 -5.15
CA ASN A 124 10.67 -7.51 -4.87
C ASN A 124 11.61 -6.92 -3.79
N LEU A 125 11.07 -6.16 -2.84
CA LEU A 125 11.80 -5.56 -1.70
C LEU A 125 11.52 -6.26 -0.36
N TYR A 126 10.88 -7.43 -0.41
CA TYR A 126 10.58 -8.24 0.76
C TYR A 126 10.70 -9.72 0.40
N ASP A 127 11.60 -10.41 1.10
CA ASP A 127 11.85 -11.83 0.90
C ASP A 127 11.84 -12.54 2.25
N ASP A 128 10.66 -13.05 2.62
CA ASP A 128 10.45 -13.83 3.83
C ASP A 128 9.73 -15.10 3.40
N LEU A 129 10.42 -16.25 3.54
CA LEU A 129 9.92 -17.56 3.13
C LEU A 129 8.67 -17.96 3.93
N THR A 130 8.47 -17.42 5.12
CA THR A 130 7.30 -17.71 5.96
C THR A 130 6.06 -16.93 5.53
N PHE A 131 6.24 -15.86 4.76
CA PHE A 131 5.16 -14.99 4.33
C PHE A 131 4.40 -15.59 3.13
N SER A 132 3.24 -16.17 3.40
CA SER A 132 2.31 -16.61 2.35
C SER A 132 1.71 -15.40 1.64
N SER A 133 2.15 -15.18 0.40
CA SER A 133 1.63 -14.09 -0.43
C SER A 133 0.16 -14.35 -0.81
N LYS A 134 -0.68 -13.33 -0.63
CA LYS A 134 -2.12 -13.39 -0.93
C LYS A 134 -2.44 -12.36 -1.99
N ILE A 135 -3.05 -12.82 -3.07
CA ILE A 135 -3.56 -11.94 -4.12
C ILE A 135 -4.99 -11.57 -3.74
N TYR A 136 -5.31 -10.28 -3.84
CA TYR A 136 -6.66 -9.81 -3.57
C TYR A 136 -7.42 -9.62 -4.88
N LYS A 137 -8.62 -10.19 -4.95
CA LYS A 137 -9.56 -10.04 -6.08
C LYS A 137 -10.91 -9.52 -5.57
N LEU A 138 -11.71 -8.92 -6.44
CA LEU A 138 -13.10 -8.57 -6.15
C LEU A 138 -14.00 -9.72 -6.61
N ARG A 139 -14.89 -10.17 -5.73
CA ARG A 139 -15.90 -11.18 -5.99
C ARG A 139 -17.29 -10.59 -5.76
N CYS A 140 -18.18 -10.79 -6.71
CA CYS A 140 -19.60 -10.53 -6.51
C CYS A 140 -20.21 -11.63 -5.64
N PHE A 141 -20.87 -11.30 -4.52
CA PHE A 141 -21.55 -12.33 -3.71
C PHE A 141 -22.91 -12.76 -4.29
N GLY A 142 -23.47 -11.99 -5.24
CA GLY A 142 -24.73 -12.33 -5.91
C GLY A 142 -24.54 -13.24 -7.12
N CYS A 143 -23.67 -12.85 -8.07
CA CYS A 143 -23.46 -13.59 -9.32
C CYS A 143 -22.14 -14.37 -9.38
N PHE A 144 -21.34 -14.34 -8.31
CA PHE A 144 -20.07 -15.06 -8.14
C PHE A 144 -18.94 -14.72 -9.12
N SER A 145 -19.12 -13.72 -9.98
CA SER A 145 -18.09 -13.23 -10.89
C SER A 145 -16.89 -12.64 -10.13
N MET A 146 -15.71 -12.91 -10.67
CA MET A 146 -14.41 -12.48 -10.13
C MET A 146 -13.80 -11.39 -11.02
N TYR A 147 -13.14 -10.42 -10.41
CA TYR A 147 -12.50 -9.29 -11.09
C TYR A 147 -11.14 -9.00 -10.44
N GLU A 148 -10.15 -8.68 -11.29
CA GLU A 148 -8.79 -8.29 -10.85
C GLU A 148 -8.62 -6.77 -10.77
N GLU A 149 -9.37 -6.05 -11.59
CA GLU A 149 -9.48 -4.60 -11.59
C GLU A 149 -10.35 -4.10 -10.43
N LYS A 150 -10.07 -2.87 -9.99
CA LYS A 150 -10.84 -2.20 -8.95
C LYS A 150 -12.13 -1.63 -9.56
N LEU A 151 -13.27 -2.15 -9.12
CA LEU A 151 -14.59 -1.79 -9.62
C LEU A 151 -15.50 -1.32 -8.48
N ASP A 152 -16.32 -0.32 -8.78
CA ASP A 152 -17.36 0.18 -7.86
C ASP A 152 -18.60 -0.73 -7.91
N PHE A 153 -18.99 -1.21 -9.10
CA PHE A 153 -20.15 -2.09 -9.34
C PHE A 153 -19.75 -3.34 -10.13
N CYS A 154 -20.51 -4.43 -9.95
CA CYS A 154 -20.29 -5.66 -10.70
C CYS A 154 -20.65 -5.48 -12.18
N LYS A 155 -19.74 -5.80 -13.11
CA LYS A 155 -20.00 -5.72 -14.56
C LYS A 155 -21.08 -6.68 -15.06
N LYS A 156 -21.32 -7.79 -14.35
CA LYS A 156 -22.31 -8.81 -14.77
C LYS A 156 -23.71 -8.51 -14.27
N CYS A 157 -23.89 -8.18 -12.99
CA CYS A 157 -25.22 -7.92 -12.42
C CYS A 157 -25.53 -6.43 -12.21
N GLY A 158 -24.58 -5.53 -12.44
CA GLY A 158 -24.77 -4.08 -12.36
C GLY A 158 -24.90 -3.49 -10.95
N LEU A 159 -24.95 -4.34 -9.91
CA LEU A 159 -25.20 -3.95 -8.52
C LEU A 159 -23.91 -3.76 -7.70
N ASN A 160 -24.04 -3.06 -6.57
CA ASN A 160 -22.96 -2.88 -5.59
C ASN A 160 -22.82 -4.10 -4.67
N THR A 161 -22.42 -5.22 -5.27
CA THR A 161 -22.34 -6.53 -4.61
C THR A 161 -20.90 -7.05 -4.53
N LEU A 162 -19.92 -6.18 -4.79
CA LEU A 162 -18.51 -6.54 -4.85
C LEU A 162 -17.86 -6.60 -3.47
N THR A 163 -17.16 -7.69 -3.22
CA THR A 163 -16.46 -7.98 -1.97
C THR A 163 -15.02 -8.35 -2.24
N ARG A 164 -14.09 -7.87 -1.41
CA ARG A 164 -12.68 -8.24 -1.54
C ARG A 164 -12.47 -9.62 -0.94
N VAL A 165 -11.88 -10.52 -1.71
CA VAL A 165 -11.51 -11.88 -1.30
C VAL A 165 -10.02 -12.10 -1.49
N SER A 166 -9.43 -12.97 -0.68
CA SER A 166 -8.02 -13.35 -0.78
C SER A 166 -7.90 -14.64 -1.58
N VAL A 167 -6.91 -14.73 -2.45
CA VAL A 167 -6.61 -15.89 -3.28
C VAL A 167 -5.17 -16.30 -3.00
N VAL A 168 -4.99 -17.56 -2.63
CA VAL A 168 -3.67 -18.19 -2.49
C VAL A 168 -3.41 -18.98 -3.76
N GLN A 169 -2.30 -18.73 -4.43
CA GLN A 169 -1.90 -19.50 -5.59
C GLN A 169 -1.18 -20.77 -5.12
N ASN A 170 -1.63 -21.93 -5.59
CA ASN A 170 -0.90 -23.18 -5.43
C ASN A 170 0.03 -23.36 -6.65
N GLU A 171 1.07 -24.18 -6.49
CA GLU A 171 2.07 -24.49 -7.53
C GLU A 171 1.45 -24.99 -8.85
N ASN A 172 0.26 -25.60 -8.78
CA ASN A 172 -0.44 -26.18 -9.94
C ASN A 172 -1.38 -25.18 -10.67
N ASN A 173 -1.14 -23.87 -10.58
CA ASN A 173 -1.98 -22.79 -11.15
C ASN A 173 -3.46 -22.74 -10.68
N ASN A 174 -3.89 -23.66 -9.83
CA ASN A 174 -5.22 -23.65 -9.21
C ASN A 174 -5.18 -22.78 -7.95
N GLY A 175 -5.78 -21.59 -8.01
CA GLY A 175 -5.85 -20.66 -6.89
C GLY A 175 -6.99 -20.99 -5.92
N THR A 176 -6.68 -21.14 -4.63
CA THR A 176 -7.68 -21.35 -3.58
C THR A 176 -8.22 -20.02 -3.10
N ILE A 177 -9.55 -19.83 -3.17
CA ILE A 177 -10.20 -18.60 -2.69
C ILE A 177 -10.52 -18.76 -1.19
N LEU A 178 -10.01 -17.82 -0.39
CA LEU A 178 -10.30 -17.74 1.03
C LEU A 178 -11.49 -16.82 1.28
N LEU A 179 -12.61 -17.41 1.72
CA LEU A 179 -13.82 -16.69 2.09
C LEU A 179 -13.90 -16.44 3.58
N LYS A 180 -14.51 -15.31 3.96
CA LYS A 180 -14.77 -14.99 5.37
C LYS A 180 -15.88 -15.90 5.90
N LYS A 181 -15.59 -16.65 6.97
CA LYS A 181 -16.60 -17.41 7.72
C LYS A 181 -17.69 -16.46 8.25
N ASN A 182 -18.96 -16.86 8.16
CA ASN A 182 -20.12 -16.08 8.60
C ASN A 182 -20.16 -14.67 7.97
N TYR A 183 -19.95 -14.60 6.65
CA TYR A 183 -19.98 -13.35 5.92
C TYR A 183 -21.34 -12.63 6.11
N LYS A 184 -21.28 -11.42 6.65
CA LYS A 184 -22.42 -10.49 6.73
C LYS A 184 -22.15 -9.33 5.80
N PHE A 185 -23.06 -9.11 4.86
CA PHE A 185 -22.96 -7.99 3.93
C PHE A 185 -23.10 -6.67 4.68
N LYS A 186 -22.16 -5.75 4.45
CA LYS A 186 -22.24 -4.36 4.89
C LYS A 186 -22.44 -3.50 3.64
N PRO A 187 -23.60 -2.84 3.46
CA PRO A 187 -23.82 -2.01 2.29
C PRO A 187 -22.81 -0.87 2.27
N LYS A 188 -22.20 -0.65 1.12
CA LYS A 188 -21.35 0.52 0.87
C LYS A 188 -22.19 1.49 0.06
N VAL A 189 -22.34 2.71 0.55
CA VAL A 189 -23.07 3.75 -0.18
C VAL A 189 -22.04 4.55 -0.96
N LEU A 190 -22.18 4.57 -2.29
CA LEU A 190 -21.40 5.46 -3.15
C LEU A 190 -22.24 6.72 -3.36
N ILE A 191 -21.70 7.88 -3.01
CA ILE A 191 -22.44 9.16 -3.08
C ILE A 191 -21.71 10.08 -4.05
N ASP A 192 -22.45 10.71 -4.96
CA ASP A 192 -21.91 11.76 -5.82
C ASP A 192 -21.73 13.08 -5.04
N LYS A 193 -21.01 14.05 -5.61
CA LYS A 193 -20.79 15.38 -5.02
C LYS A 193 -22.08 16.13 -4.69
N LYS A 194 -23.17 15.79 -5.38
CA LYS A 194 -24.52 16.35 -5.16
C LYS A 194 -25.29 15.67 -4.01
N GLY A 195 -24.70 14.69 -3.33
CA GLY A 195 -25.35 13.95 -2.26
C GLY A 195 -26.26 12.81 -2.74
N VAL A 196 -26.30 12.53 -4.05
CA VAL A 196 -27.12 11.45 -4.61
C VAL A 196 -26.42 10.11 -4.47
N GLU A 197 -27.14 9.11 -3.96
CA GLU A 197 -26.67 7.73 -3.92
C GLU A 197 -26.63 7.09 -5.31
N LEU A 198 -25.50 6.48 -5.62
CA LEU A 198 -25.23 5.73 -6.84
C LEU A 198 -25.44 4.24 -6.54
N LYS A 199 -26.45 3.65 -7.17
CA LYS A 199 -26.95 2.30 -6.87
C LYS A 199 -26.53 1.25 -7.89
N SER A 200 -26.38 1.65 -9.15
CA SER A 200 -26.05 0.74 -10.25
C SER A 200 -25.12 1.36 -11.28
N ILE A 201 -24.52 0.48 -12.08
CA ILE A 201 -23.61 0.85 -13.18
C ILE A 201 -24.32 1.62 -14.31
N ASP A 202 -25.61 1.35 -14.55
CA ASP A 202 -26.38 1.95 -15.66
C ASP A 202 -27.03 3.30 -15.28
N GLN A 203 -26.92 3.68 -14.00
CA GLN A 203 -27.48 4.93 -13.50
C GLN A 203 -26.81 6.13 -14.19
N ARG A 204 -27.62 7.07 -14.73
CA ARG A 204 -27.12 8.26 -15.45
C ARG A 204 -26.16 9.09 -14.60
N GLU A 205 -26.46 9.22 -13.31
CA GLU A 205 -25.64 9.91 -12.32
C GLU A 205 -24.27 9.25 -12.18
N TYR A 206 -24.20 7.91 -12.23
CA TYR A 206 -22.91 7.20 -12.16
C TYR A 206 -22.08 7.42 -13.44
N ILE A 207 -22.70 7.41 -14.61
CA ILE A 207 -22.02 7.72 -15.87
C ILE A 207 -21.47 9.16 -15.85
N HIS A 208 -22.26 10.12 -15.35
CA HIS A 208 -21.79 11.50 -15.18
C HIS A 208 -20.65 11.60 -14.16
N PHE A 209 -20.76 10.89 -13.04
CA PHE A 209 -19.72 10.79 -12.02
C PHE A 209 -18.40 10.28 -12.61
N LEU A 210 -18.42 9.21 -13.42
CA LEU A 210 -17.24 8.70 -14.11
C LEU A 210 -16.62 9.73 -15.07
N LYS A 211 -17.44 10.42 -15.87
CA LYS A 211 -16.98 11.48 -16.77
C LYS A 211 -16.27 12.57 -15.98
N THR A 212 -16.86 13.07 -14.90
CA THR A 212 -16.23 14.13 -14.08
C THR A 212 -14.92 13.68 -13.41
N LYS A 213 -14.81 12.41 -13.00
CA LYS A 213 -13.54 11.83 -12.53
C LYS A 213 -12.47 11.84 -13.64
N GLY A 214 -12.84 11.39 -14.84
CA GLY A 214 -11.93 11.36 -16.00
C GLY A 214 -11.40 12.74 -16.39
N TYR A 215 -12.26 13.77 -16.41
CA TYR A 215 -11.83 15.14 -16.68
C TYR A 215 -10.86 15.68 -15.61
N LYS A 216 -11.08 15.37 -14.33
CA LYS A 216 -10.17 15.79 -13.25
C LYS A 216 -8.79 15.13 -13.38
N CYS A 217 -8.72 13.83 -13.68
CA CYS A 217 -7.44 13.16 -13.92
C CYS A 217 -6.70 13.76 -15.12
N LYS A 218 -7.40 14.00 -16.23
CA LYS A 218 -6.79 14.64 -17.41
C LYS A 218 -6.30 16.06 -17.10
N LYS A 219 -7.09 16.87 -16.39
CA LYS A 219 -6.69 18.23 -16.00
C LYS A 219 -5.49 18.23 -15.07
N LYS A 220 -5.44 17.33 -14.08
CA LYS A 220 -4.31 17.17 -13.15
C LYS A 220 -3.02 16.75 -13.88
N ASN A 221 -3.13 15.88 -14.88
CA ASN A 221 -2.00 15.49 -15.73
C ASN A 221 -1.56 16.64 -16.64
N LEU A 222 -2.50 17.43 -17.16
CA LEU A 222 -2.19 18.58 -18.01
C LEU A 222 -1.52 19.73 -17.24
N THR A 223 -2.00 20.05 -16.04
CA THR A 223 -1.35 21.05 -15.16
C THR A 223 0.04 20.60 -14.71
N LYS A 224 0.23 19.30 -14.47
CA LYS A 224 1.56 18.74 -14.18
C LYS A 224 2.53 18.82 -15.36
N MET A 225 2.05 18.58 -16.58
CA MET A 225 2.88 18.63 -17.80
C MET A 225 3.30 20.07 -18.15
N LEU A 226 2.48 21.06 -17.82
CA LEU A 226 2.74 22.45 -18.16
C LEU A 226 3.62 23.18 -17.12
N GLY A 227 3.85 22.59 -15.94
CA GLY A 227 4.44 23.29 -14.80
C GLY A 227 3.53 24.43 -14.31
N ASP A 228 3.60 24.76 -13.03
CA ASP A 228 2.94 25.98 -12.54
C ASP A 228 3.71 27.17 -13.15
N ILE A 229 3.13 27.79 -14.19
CA ILE A 229 3.57 29.08 -14.75
C ILE A 229 3.29 30.18 -13.72
#